data_AF-A0A919K215-F1
#
_entry.id   AF-A0A919K215-F1
#
_cell.length_a   1.000
_cell.length_b   1.000
_cell.length_c   1.000
_cell.angle_alpha   90.00
_cell.angle_beta   90.00
_cell.angle_gamma   90.00
#
_symmetry.space_group_name_H-M   'P 1'
#
loop_
_entity.id
_entity.type
_entity.pdbx_description
1 polymer ?
#
loop_
_entity_poly.entity_id
_entity_poly.type
_entity_poly.pdbx_seq_one_letter_code
_entity_poly.pdbx_strand_id
1 'polypeptide(L)'
;MEIPTFVYVVAPLVVLLFVAQIVFKARSAARSARGMARAFRNVVAVNQQQPTTGDLAAALAVGAHMSLNHGVSWNAIKDDANSAQKTYNLLKSQWDVSSAGEFRECIEGLLDDETADPVADFVLAVRRDLGTPDVDTWRRAVTDSARAQGVPETTVDEMTATIERVLSYEERFRADGLLTGDAVVRSLLAYDWARAVNMARWGLQVRYIKEPQAREYVLRAGKQAFGHYDSWADLSAGYALGRVLRFDNDEFDVWYSTVLEPHQTLFSDPASPWLRLPWPARP
;
A
#
# COMPACT_ATOMS: atom_id res chain seq x y z
N MET A 1 -49.21 -13.87 13.95
CA MET A 1 -48.05 -13.81 13.02
C MET A 1 -46.83 -13.67 13.90
N GLU A 2 -46.17 -14.78 14.23
CA GLU A 2 -45.03 -14.78 15.15
C GLU A 2 -43.76 -14.40 14.39
N ILE A 3 -43.04 -13.40 14.90
CA ILE A 3 -41.77 -12.96 14.33
C ILE A 3 -40.73 -14.04 14.66
N PRO A 4 -40.07 -14.65 13.65
CA PRO A 4 -39.12 -15.73 13.88
C PRO A 4 -37.98 -15.32 14.82
N THR A 5 -37.63 -16.20 15.77
CA THR A 5 -36.65 -15.94 16.84
C THR A 5 -35.27 -15.51 16.33
N PHE A 6 -34.89 -15.90 15.11
CA PHE A 6 -33.62 -15.50 14.49
C PHE A 6 -33.53 -14.00 14.21
N VAL A 7 -34.66 -13.31 14.00
CA VAL A 7 -34.70 -11.86 13.76
C VAL A 7 -34.20 -11.08 14.98
N TYR A 8 -34.48 -11.58 16.19
CA TYR A 8 -34.01 -10.98 17.44
C TYR A 8 -32.52 -11.19 17.72
N VAL A 9 -31.84 -12.07 16.98
CA VAL A 9 -30.39 -12.33 17.10
C VAL A 9 -29.61 -11.67 15.96
N VAL A 10 -30.13 -11.76 14.73
CA VAL A 10 -29.48 -11.22 13.53
C VAL A 10 -29.56 -9.69 13.49
N ALA A 11 -30.70 -9.09 13.85
CA ALA A 11 -30.86 -7.64 13.77
C ALA A 11 -29.92 -6.87 14.72
N PRO A 12 -29.73 -7.27 16.00
CA PRO A 12 -28.74 -6.62 16.88
C PRO A 12 -27.29 -6.81 16.41
N LEU A 13 -26.96 -7.97 15.81
CA LEU A 13 -25.64 -8.25 15.26
C LEU A 13 -25.32 -7.36 14.05
N VAL A 14 -26.28 -7.19 13.14
CA VAL A 14 -26.14 -6.28 11.99
C VAL A 14 -26.02 -4.83 12.46
N VAL A 15 -26.81 -4.41 13.46
CA VAL A 15 -26.70 -3.06 14.04
C VAL A 15 -25.35 -2.86 14.75
N LEU A 16 -24.86 -3.86 15.48
CA LEU A 16 -23.54 -3.81 16.13
C LEU A 16 -22.41 -3.73 15.10
N LEU A 17 -22.46 -4.50 14.02
CA LEU A 17 -21.49 -4.45 12.93
C LEU A 17 -21.54 -3.10 12.21
N PHE A 18 -22.73 -2.56 11.97
CA PHE A 18 -22.91 -1.26 11.34
C PHE A 18 -22.40 -0.11 12.23
N VAL A 19 -22.69 -0.14 13.54
CA VAL A 19 -22.16 0.82 14.51
C VAL A 19 -20.64 0.68 14.66
N ALA A 20 -20.12 -0.55 14.66
CA ALA A 20 -18.67 -0.79 14.67
C ALA A 20 -18.00 -0.25 13.40
N GLN A 21 -18.60 -0.43 12.23
CA GLN A 21 -18.13 0.16 10.97
C GLN A 21 -18.16 1.69 11.00
N ILE A 22 -19.24 2.30 11.52
CA ILE A 22 -19.33 3.77 11.66
C ILE A 22 -18.26 4.28 12.62
N VAL A 23 -18.05 3.62 13.76
CA VAL A 23 -17.02 3.99 14.74
C VAL A 23 -15.61 3.78 14.16
N PHE A 24 -15.40 2.73 13.37
CA PHE A 24 -14.14 2.48 12.69
C PHE A 24 -13.88 3.52 11.60
N LYS A 25 -14.87 3.86 10.77
CA LYS A 25 -14.82 4.94 9.77
C LYS A 25 -14.59 6.30 10.42
N ALA A 26 -15.29 6.63 11.50
CA ALA A 26 -15.11 7.89 12.23
C ALA A 26 -13.73 7.99 12.91
N ARG A 27 -13.22 6.89 13.49
CA ARG A 27 -11.85 6.84 14.05
C ARG A 27 -10.78 6.87 12.96
N SER A 28 -11.04 6.24 11.82
CA SER A 28 -10.20 6.27 10.62
C SER A 28 -10.09 7.71 10.09
N ALA A 29 -11.22 8.39 9.87
CA ALA A 29 -11.29 9.78 9.44
C ALA A 29 -10.59 10.74 10.41
N ALA A 30 -10.82 10.61 11.72
CA ALA A 30 -10.17 11.45 12.74
C ALA A 30 -8.65 11.21 12.86
N ARG A 31 -8.17 9.99 12.56
CA ARG A 31 -6.75 9.65 12.51
C ARG A 31 -6.11 10.13 11.21
N SER A 32 -6.81 10.00 10.10
CA SER A 32 -6.42 10.50 8.79
C SER A 32 -6.22 12.02 8.83
N ALA A 33 -7.12 12.75 9.50
CA ALA A 33 -6.99 14.19 9.74
C ALA A 33 -5.72 14.62 10.50
N ARG A 34 -5.26 13.84 11.50
CA ARG A 34 -4.02 14.15 12.23
C ARG A 34 -2.76 13.70 11.49
N GLY A 35 -2.84 12.62 10.70
CA GLY A 35 -1.79 12.23 9.76
C GLY A 35 -1.59 13.32 8.70
N MET A 36 -2.67 13.82 8.12
CA MET A 36 -2.71 14.93 7.16
C MET A 36 -1.99 16.18 7.69
N ALA A 37 -2.28 16.64 8.90
CA ALA A 37 -1.62 17.82 9.49
C ALA A 37 -0.08 17.70 9.56
N ARG A 38 0.47 16.48 9.59
CA ARG A 38 1.92 16.22 9.56
C ARG A 38 2.45 15.97 8.14
N ALA A 39 1.63 15.38 7.27
CA ALA A 39 1.92 15.15 5.85
C ALA A 39 1.98 16.46 5.03
N PHE A 40 1.23 17.51 5.41
CA PHE A 40 1.24 18.83 4.75
C PHE A 40 2.59 19.59 4.79
N ARG A 41 3.65 19.02 5.38
CA ARG A 41 5.01 19.42 5.00
C ARG A 41 5.38 18.64 3.74
N ASN A 42 4.90 19.12 2.59
CA ASN A 42 5.15 18.57 1.25
C ASN A 42 6.60 18.84 0.80
N VAL A 43 7.57 18.37 1.59
CA VAL A 43 9.00 18.47 1.32
C VAL A 43 9.63 17.13 1.63
N VAL A 44 10.45 16.65 0.72
CA VAL A 44 11.22 15.43 0.92
C VAL A 44 12.32 15.68 1.95
N ALA A 45 12.17 15.08 3.13
CA ALA A 45 13.19 15.13 4.17
C ALA A 45 14.36 14.19 3.84
N VAL A 46 15.59 14.70 3.97
CA VAL A 46 16.83 13.94 3.75
C VAL A 46 17.70 14.03 4.99
N ASN A 47 18.13 12.88 5.51
CA ASN A 47 19.13 12.82 6.56
C ASN A 47 20.52 12.92 5.91
N GLN A 48 21.20 14.05 6.14
CA GLN A 48 22.52 14.35 5.56
C GLN A 48 23.64 13.41 6.04
N GLN A 49 23.42 12.67 7.13
CA GLN A 49 24.39 11.70 7.66
C GLN A 49 24.17 10.29 7.10
N GLN A 50 23.10 10.07 6.32
CA GLN A 50 22.75 8.77 5.76
C GLN A 50 23.03 8.73 4.25
N PRO A 51 23.37 7.56 3.67
CA PRO A 51 23.62 7.44 2.25
C PRO A 51 22.44 7.93 1.41
N THR A 52 22.73 8.69 0.35
CA THR A 52 21.73 9.11 -0.66
C THR A 52 21.88 8.36 -1.98
N THR A 53 22.85 7.43 -2.05
CA THR A 53 23.18 6.61 -3.23
C THR A 53 23.46 5.16 -2.81
N GLY A 54 23.46 4.25 -3.78
CA GLY A 54 23.71 2.82 -3.58
C GLY A 54 22.47 2.01 -3.20
N ASP A 55 22.64 0.70 -3.13
CA ASP A 55 21.53 -0.28 -3.05
C ASP A 55 20.59 -0.04 -1.87
N LEU A 56 21.15 0.30 -0.70
CA LEU A 56 20.34 0.58 0.48
C LEU A 56 19.51 1.86 0.30
N ALA A 57 20.08 2.91 -0.30
CA ALA A 57 19.34 4.14 -0.56
C ALA A 57 18.22 3.89 -1.57
N ALA A 58 18.50 3.17 -2.66
CA ALA A 58 17.48 2.76 -3.63
C ALA A 58 16.37 1.94 -2.97
N ALA A 59 16.73 0.95 -2.15
CA ALA A 59 15.76 0.12 -1.44
C ALA A 59 14.91 0.92 -0.43
N LEU A 60 15.50 1.89 0.28
CA LEU A 60 14.74 2.81 1.14
C LEU A 60 13.79 3.70 0.35
N ALA A 61 14.15 4.07 -0.89
CA ALA A 61 13.31 4.88 -1.77
C ALA A 61 12.03 4.17 -2.24
N VAL A 62 11.95 2.83 -2.15
CA VAL A 62 10.70 2.08 -2.32
C VAL A 62 9.65 2.49 -1.27
N GLY A 63 10.09 2.79 -0.04
CA GLY A 63 9.25 3.28 1.06
C GLY A 63 9.05 4.80 1.07
N ALA A 64 9.37 5.52 -0.01
CA ALA A 64 9.36 6.99 0.00
C ALA A 64 7.96 7.58 0.22
N HIS A 65 6.91 7.01 -0.40
CA HIS A 65 5.50 7.37 -0.14
C HIS A 65 5.16 7.36 1.35
N MET A 66 5.58 6.31 2.06
CA MET A 66 5.35 6.20 3.50
C MET A 66 6.21 7.17 4.29
N SER A 67 7.44 7.43 3.85
CA SER A 67 8.34 8.39 4.52
C SER A 67 7.74 9.80 4.54
N LEU A 68 7.19 10.25 3.40
CA LEU A 68 6.50 11.55 3.31
C LEU A 68 5.26 11.58 4.20
N ASN A 69 4.40 10.57 4.10
CA ASN A 69 3.19 10.46 4.92
C ASN A 69 3.47 10.47 6.43
N HIS A 70 4.61 9.93 6.87
CA HIS A 70 5.01 9.95 8.28
C HIS A 70 5.83 11.18 8.69
N GLY A 71 6.25 12.01 7.72
CA GLY A 71 7.12 13.17 7.95
C GLY A 71 8.51 12.79 8.44
N VAL A 72 9.10 11.73 7.87
CA VAL A 72 10.44 11.22 8.23
C VAL A 72 11.38 11.27 7.04
N SER A 73 12.69 11.23 7.29
CA SER A 73 13.68 11.21 6.21
C SER A 73 13.59 9.93 5.38
N TRP A 74 13.61 10.06 4.04
CA TRP A 74 13.45 8.89 3.17
C TRP A 74 14.64 7.94 3.24
N ASN A 75 15.85 8.43 3.52
CA ASN A 75 17.10 7.69 3.46
C ASN A 75 17.61 7.18 4.82
N ALA A 76 16.82 7.30 5.89
CA ALA A 76 17.22 6.83 7.22
C ALA A 76 16.51 5.53 7.59
N ILE A 77 17.27 4.50 7.99
CA ILE A 77 16.70 3.28 8.58
C ILE A 77 16.16 3.56 9.98
N LYS A 78 16.89 4.36 10.74
CA LYS A 78 16.48 4.83 12.06
C LYS A 78 16.17 6.31 11.97
N ASP A 79 14.94 6.68 12.29
CA ASP A 79 14.55 8.06 12.50
C ASP A 79 14.12 8.28 13.95
N ASP A 80 14.32 9.51 14.43
CA ASP A 80 13.96 9.90 15.80
C ASP A 80 12.66 10.71 15.84
N ALA A 81 11.84 10.66 14.77
CA ALA A 81 10.63 11.47 14.67
C ALA A 81 9.51 11.01 15.62
N ASN A 82 9.59 9.78 16.11
CA ASN A 82 8.68 9.20 17.10
C ASN A 82 9.44 8.41 18.16
N SER A 83 9.00 8.48 19.42
CA SER A 83 9.56 7.66 20.49
C SER A 83 9.26 6.17 20.28
N ALA A 84 10.13 5.30 20.80
CA ALA A 84 9.91 3.85 20.76
C ALA A 84 8.54 3.44 21.34
N GLN A 85 8.09 4.09 22.41
CA GLN A 85 6.76 3.84 22.99
C GLN A 85 5.62 4.21 22.03
N LYS A 86 5.74 5.32 21.30
CA LYS A 86 4.74 5.74 20.30
C LYS A 86 4.69 4.75 19.14
N THR A 87 5.85 4.30 18.66
CA THR A 87 5.94 3.28 17.61
C THR A 87 5.39 1.94 18.09
N TYR A 88 5.67 1.51 19.32
CA TYR A 88 5.08 0.30 19.89
C TYR A 88 3.55 0.38 19.96
N ASN A 89 3.00 1.50 20.44
CA ASN A 89 1.56 1.68 20.49
C ASN A 89 0.91 1.69 19.09
N LEU A 90 1.62 2.21 18.08
CA LEU A 90 1.20 2.16 16.68
C LEU A 90 1.13 0.71 16.18
N LEU A 91 2.22 -0.05 16.35
CA LEU A 91 2.28 -1.47 15.96
C LEU A 91 1.17 -2.27 16.64
N LYS A 92 1.01 -2.12 17.96
CA LYS A 92 -0.02 -2.85 18.71
C LYS A 92 -1.44 -2.50 18.25
N SER A 93 -1.74 -1.23 17.99
CA SER A 93 -3.12 -0.79 17.73
C SER A 93 -3.55 -0.83 16.27
N GLN A 94 -2.61 -0.80 15.33
CA GLN A 94 -2.91 -0.76 13.89
C GLN A 94 -2.44 -2.00 13.13
N TRP A 95 -1.47 -2.73 13.67
CA TRP A 95 -0.88 -3.90 13.05
C TRP A 95 -1.08 -5.18 13.85
N ASP A 96 -1.65 -5.06 15.06
CA ASP A 96 -1.76 -6.16 16.03
C ASP A 96 -0.40 -6.82 16.36
N VAL A 97 0.68 -6.04 16.27
CA VAL A 97 2.05 -6.51 16.56
C VAL A 97 2.48 -6.00 17.93
N SER A 98 2.69 -6.92 18.86
CA SER A 98 3.05 -6.66 20.26
C SER A 98 4.30 -7.41 20.73
N SER A 99 4.84 -8.30 19.89
CA SER A 99 6.05 -9.09 20.14
C SER A 99 6.98 -9.16 18.91
N ALA A 100 8.22 -9.61 19.13
CA ALA A 100 9.18 -9.83 18.05
C ALA A 100 8.80 -11.00 17.12
N GLY A 101 8.00 -11.96 17.60
CA GLY A 101 7.47 -13.06 16.79
C GLY A 101 6.41 -12.58 15.81
N GLU A 102 5.38 -11.91 16.32
CA GLU A 102 4.31 -11.29 15.50
C GLU A 102 4.88 -10.27 14.51
N PHE A 103 5.91 -9.52 14.92
CA PHE A 103 6.64 -8.63 14.01
C PHE A 103 7.25 -9.38 12.83
N ARG A 104 7.89 -10.52 13.09
CA ARG A 104 8.52 -11.33 12.03
C ARG A 104 7.46 -11.87 11.08
N GLU A 105 6.39 -12.44 11.60
CA GLU A 105 5.28 -12.94 10.77
C GLU A 105 4.71 -11.82 9.89
N CYS A 106 4.51 -10.64 10.47
CA CYS A 106 3.99 -9.49 9.74
C CYS A 106 4.93 -9.01 8.63
N ILE A 107 6.22 -8.83 8.91
CA ILE A 107 7.17 -8.34 7.88
C ILE A 107 7.45 -9.38 6.80
N GLU A 108 7.49 -10.66 7.13
CA GLU A 108 7.64 -11.73 6.13
C GLU A 108 6.40 -11.81 5.23
N GLY A 109 5.19 -11.66 5.79
CA GLY A 109 3.96 -11.60 4.98
C GLY A 109 3.91 -10.37 4.06
N LEU A 110 4.44 -9.22 4.47
CA LEU A 110 4.57 -8.04 3.60
C LEU A 110 5.64 -8.20 2.52
N LEU A 111 6.59 -9.12 2.71
CA LEU A 111 7.65 -9.47 1.77
C LEU A 111 7.27 -10.71 0.95
N ASP A 112 6.04 -11.19 1.04
CA ASP A 112 5.54 -12.20 0.10
C ASP A 112 5.25 -11.55 -1.26
N ASP A 113 5.09 -12.38 -2.29
CA ASP A 113 4.71 -11.96 -3.64
C ASP A 113 3.17 -11.96 -3.83
N GLU A 114 2.41 -12.15 -2.75
CA GLU A 114 0.95 -12.07 -2.67
C GLU A 114 0.53 -10.98 -1.69
N THR A 115 -0.45 -10.15 -2.05
CA THR A 115 -1.01 -9.17 -1.13
C THR A 115 -2.14 -9.78 -0.29
N ALA A 116 -2.57 -9.05 0.74
CA ALA A 116 -3.75 -9.43 1.51
C ALA A 116 -5.09 -9.11 0.81
N ASP A 117 -5.11 -9.01 -0.53
CA ASP A 117 -6.30 -8.86 -1.38
C ASP A 117 -6.24 -9.82 -2.58
N PRO A 118 -6.58 -11.11 -2.37
CA PRO A 118 -6.42 -12.15 -3.39
C PRO A 118 -7.33 -11.92 -4.62
N VAL A 119 -8.44 -11.19 -4.46
CA VAL A 119 -9.34 -10.86 -5.58
C VAL A 119 -8.67 -9.85 -6.50
N ALA A 120 -8.14 -8.75 -5.94
CA ALA A 120 -7.45 -7.74 -6.73
C ALA A 120 -6.15 -8.28 -7.35
N ASP A 121 -5.41 -9.11 -6.61
CA ASP A 121 -4.19 -9.76 -7.13
C ASP A 121 -4.50 -10.67 -8.31
N PHE A 122 -5.56 -11.48 -8.23
CA PHE A 122 -5.98 -12.32 -9.33
C PHE A 122 -6.35 -11.50 -10.57
N VAL A 123 -7.17 -10.46 -10.39
CA VAL A 123 -7.63 -9.57 -11.46
C VAL A 123 -6.45 -8.91 -12.19
N LEU A 124 -5.47 -8.41 -11.45
CA LEU A 124 -4.28 -7.75 -12.00
C LEU A 124 -3.26 -8.75 -12.56
N ALA A 125 -3.14 -9.95 -11.98
CA ALA A 125 -2.31 -11.02 -12.52
C ALA A 125 -2.78 -11.43 -13.92
N VAL A 126 -4.09 -11.63 -14.11
CA VAL A 126 -4.67 -11.90 -15.43
C VAL A 126 -4.39 -10.74 -16.40
N ARG A 127 -4.52 -9.49 -15.95
CA ARG A 127 -4.19 -8.32 -16.80
C ARG A 127 -2.73 -8.32 -17.24
N ARG A 128 -1.81 -8.58 -16.30
CA ARG A 128 -0.37 -8.61 -16.55
C ARG A 128 -0.01 -9.65 -17.61
N ASP A 129 -0.61 -10.83 -17.55
CA ASP A 129 -0.36 -11.91 -18.50
C ASP A 129 -0.90 -11.58 -19.91
N LEU A 130 -1.93 -10.73 -19.99
CA LEU A 130 -2.51 -10.21 -21.24
C LEU A 130 -1.81 -8.94 -21.76
N GLY A 131 -0.98 -8.27 -20.95
CA GLY A 131 -0.34 -6.99 -21.28
C GLY A 131 -1.25 -5.78 -21.05
N THR A 132 -1.81 -5.22 -22.13
CA THR A 132 -2.70 -4.04 -22.11
C THR A 132 -4.00 -4.34 -22.86
N PRO A 133 -4.81 -5.31 -22.39
CA PRO A 133 -6.06 -5.68 -23.03
C PRO A 133 -7.10 -4.55 -22.98
N ASP A 134 -8.05 -4.56 -23.92
CA ASP A 134 -9.30 -3.82 -23.74
C ASP A 134 -10.13 -4.40 -22.57
N VAL A 135 -11.06 -3.59 -22.05
CA VAL A 135 -11.84 -3.91 -20.85
C VAL A 135 -12.65 -5.19 -21.01
N ASP A 136 -13.24 -5.42 -22.18
CA ASP A 136 -14.09 -6.59 -22.39
C ASP A 136 -13.27 -7.87 -22.51
N THR A 137 -12.11 -7.80 -23.15
CA THR A 137 -11.14 -8.89 -23.19
C THR A 137 -10.61 -9.22 -21.81
N TRP A 138 -10.28 -8.21 -21.01
CA TRP A 138 -9.82 -8.40 -19.63
C TRP A 138 -10.90 -9.05 -18.76
N ARG A 139 -12.13 -8.53 -18.80
CA ARG A 139 -13.26 -9.06 -18.02
C ARG A 139 -13.55 -10.51 -18.37
N ARG A 140 -13.62 -10.85 -19.67
CA ARG A 140 -13.82 -12.23 -20.12
C ARG A 140 -12.71 -13.15 -19.61
N ALA A 141 -11.45 -12.75 -19.76
CA ALA A 141 -10.33 -13.58 -19.33
C ALA A 141 -10.31 -13.81 -17.81
N VAL A 142 -10.65 -12.80 -17.01
CA VAL A 142 -10.79 -12.94 -15.55
C VAL A 142 -11.91 -13.92 -15.21
N THR A 143 -13.10 -13.73 -15.79
CA THR A 143 -14.25 -14.61 -15.56
C THR A 143 -13.98 -16.06 -15.99
N ASP A 144 -13.40 -16.27 -17.18
CA ASP A 144 -13.12 -17.60 -17.71
C ASP A 144 -12.04 -18.32 -16.89
N SER A 145 -10.97 -17.61 -16.51
CA SER A 145 -9.90 -18.14 -15.66
C SER A 145 -10.41 -18.49 -14.25
N ALA A 146 -11.24 -17.63 -13.65
CA ALA A 146 -11.83 -17.87 -12.34
C ALA A 146 -12.78 -19.09 -12.36
N ARG A 147 -13.65 -19.18 -13.37
CA ARG A 147 -14.56 -20.33 -13.54
C ARG A 147 -13.81 -21.64 -13.79
N ALA A 148 -12.74 -21.61 -14.57
CA ALA A 148 -11.89 -22.77 -14.80
C ALA A 148 -11.23 -23.30 -13.51
N GLN A 149 -10.99 -22.42 -12.53
CA GLN A 149 -10.46 -22.76 -11.21
C GLN A 149 -11.55 -23.10 -10.18
N GLY A 150 -12.83 -23.12 -10.58
CA GLY A 150 -13.95 -23.44 -9.70
C GLY A 150 -14.27 -22.33 -8.68
N VAL A 151 -13.86 -21.09 -8.95
CA VAL A 151 -14.19 -19.93 -8.11
C VAL A 151 -15.72 -19.70 -8.11
N PRO A 152 -16.35 -19.48 -6.93
CA PRO A 152 -17.79 -19.22 -6.86
C PRO A 152 -18.21 -17.98 -7.65
N GLU A 153 -19.40 -18.01 -8.28
CA GLU A 153 -19.90 -16.87 -9.08
C GLU A 153 -19.99 -15.56 -8.26
N THR A 154 -20.26 -15.63 -6.95
CA THR A 154 -20.24 -14.44 -6.08
C THR A 154 -18.87 -13.75 -6.04
N THR A 155 -17.78 -14.52 -6.11
CA THR A 155 -16.42 -14.00 -6.15
C THR A 155 -16.04 -13.56 -7.56
N VAL A 156 -16.60 -14.19 -8.61
CA VAL A 156 -16.46 -13.72 -9.99
C VAL A 156 -17.12 -12.35 -10.19
N ASP A 157 -18.28 -12.13 -9.56
CA ASP A 157 -18.96 -10.83 -9.54
C ASP A 157 -18.08 -9.77 -8.83
N GLU A 158 -17.46 -10.13 -7.70
CA GLU A 158 -16.52 -9.27 -6.97
C GLU A 158 -15.27 -8.92 -7.80
N MET A 159 -14.71 -9.89 -8.52
CA MET A 159 -13.60 -9.67 -9.46
C MET A 159 -14.00 -8.68 -10.57
N THR A 160 -15.22 -8.82 -11.10
CA THR A 160 -15.75 -7.90 -12.11
C THR A 160 -15.94 -6.49 -11.56
N ALA A 161 -16.47 -6.36 -10.33
CA ALA A 161 -16.55 -5.07 -9.65
C ALA A 161 -15.18 -4.46 -9.40
N THR A 162 -14.18 -5.28 -9.06
CA THR A 162 -12.79 -4.86 -8.86
C THR A 162 -12.18 -4.30 -10.14
N ILE A 163 -12.46 -4.89 -11.32
CA ILE A 163 -12.05 -4.34 -12.61
C ILE A 163 -12.57 -2.90 -12.79
N GLU A 164 -13.87 -2.67 -12.54
CA GLU A 164 -14.46 -1.33 -12.66
C GLU A 164 -13.81 -0.32 -11.72
N ARG A 165 -13.53 -0.73 -10.48
CA ARG A 165 -12.83 0.12 -9.50
C ARG A 165 -11.42 0.47 -9.97
N VAL A 166 -10.66 -0.50 -10.49
CA VAL A 166 -9.32 -0.25 -11.05
C VAL A 166 -9.39 0.76 -12.19
N LEU A 167 -10.34 0.60 -13.12
CA LEU A 167 -10.51 1.53 -14.24
C LEU A 167 -10.84 2.95 -13.77
N SER A 168 -11.73 3.09 -12.78
CA SER A 168 -12.10 4.37 -12.17
C SER A 168 -10.88 5.06 -11.52
N TYR A 169 -10.06 4.33 -10.75
CA TYR A 169 -8.84 4.90 -10.19
C TYR A 169 -7.80 5.24 -11.25
N GLU A 170 -7.63 4.43 -12.29
CA GLU A 170 -6.71 4.76 -13.37
C GLU A 170 -7.14 6.01 -14.14
N GLU A 171 -8.44 6.18 -14.41
CA GLU A 171 -8.98 7.41 -15.00
C GLU A 171 -8.65 8.61 -14.11
N ARG A 172 -8.90 8.49 -12.80
CA ARG A 172 -8.57 9.54 -11.84
C ARG A 172 -7.05 9.82 -11.77
N PHE A 173 -6.22 8.79 -11.73
CA PHE A 173 -4.76 8.91 -11.74
C PHE A 173 -4.27 9.62 -13.00
N ARG A 174 -4.88 9.37 -14.17
CA ARG A 174 -4.55 10.11 -15.40
C ARG A 174 -4.96 11.57 -15.32
N ALA A 175 -6.16 11.85 -14.81
CA ALA A 175 -6.65 13.22 -14.65
C ALA A 175 -5.74 14.08 -13.74
N ASP A 176 -5.20 13.46 -12.69
CA ASP A 176 -4.35 14.15 -11.69
C ASP A 176 -2.83 14.00 -11.93
N GLY A 177 -2.44 13.38 -13.05
CA GLY A 177 -1.05 13.26 -13.49
C GLY A 177 -0.22 12.18 -12.79
N LEU A 178 -0.84 11.27 -12.03
CA LEU A 178 -0.18 10.13 -11.40
C LEU A 178 0.15 9.01 -12.41
N LEU A 179 -0.70 8.85 -13.42
CA LEU A 179 -0.55 7.89 -14.52
C LEU A 179 -0.49 8.66 -15.83
N THR A 180 0.39 8.27 -16.76
CA THR A 180 0.58 9.00 -18.03
C THR A 180 0.15 8.17 -19.22
N GLY A 181 -0.43 8.82 -20.24
CA GLY A 181 -0.83 8.19 -21.49
C GLY A 181 -1.74 6.97 -21.29
N ASP A 182 -1.39 5.89 -21.97
CA ASP A 182 -2.04 4.58 -21.93
C ASP A 182 -1.43 3.63 -20.89
N ALA A 183 -0.59 4.14 -19.97
CA ALA A 183 -0.07 3.32 -18.88
C ALA A 183 -1.19 2.73 -18.03
N VAL A 184 -0.88 1.58 -17.45
CA VAL A 184 -1.81 0.76 -16.67
C VAL A 184 -1.11 0.20 -15.44
N VAL A 185 -1.84 0.01 -14.36
CA VAL A 185 -1.35 -0.66 -13.15
C VAL A 185 -1.50 -2.17 -13.32
N ARG A 186 -0.43 -2.90 -13.00
CA ARG A 186 -0.34 -4.37 -13.18
C ARG A 186 -0.13 -5.15 -11.89
N SER A 187 0.10 -4.45 -10.77
CA SER A 187 0.39 -5.07 -9.48
C SER A 187 0.14 -4.08 -8.35
N LEU A 188 -0.18 -4.62 -7.17
CA LEU A 188 -0.38 -3.86 -5.93
C LEU A 188 0.79 -4.02 -4.96
N LEU A 189 1.74 -4.91 -5.24
CA LEU A 189 2.81 -5.33 -4.32
C LEU A 189 3.71 -4.19 -3.84
N ALA A 190 3.82 -3.10 -4.61
CA ALA A 190 4.56 -1.91 -4.19
C ALA A 190 4.00 -1.31 -2.89
N TYR A 191 2.69 -1.44 -2.64
CA TYR A 191 2.08 -1.02 -1.38
C TYR A 191 2.62 -1.84 -0.19
N ASP A 192 2.77 -3.15 -0.37
CA ASP A 192 3.18 -4.09 0.67
C ASP A 192 4.69 -3.99 0.92
N TRP A 193 5.50 -3.87 -0.13
CA TRP A 193 6.94 -3.68 0.01
C TRP A 193 7.30 -2.30 0.59
N ALA A 194 6.55 -1.24 0.28
CA ALA A 194 6.72 0.04 0.96
C ALA A 194 6.39 -0.07 2.46
N ARG A 195 5.35 -0.84 2.81
CA ARG A 195 5.00 -1.17 4.19
C ARG A 195 6.08 -2.02 4.86
N ALA A 196 6.71 -2.97 4.15
CA ALA A 196 7.81 -3.77 4.65
C ALA A 196 9.04 -2.91 4.98
N VAL A 197 9.41 -1.97 4.10
CA VAL A 197 10.49 -0.99 4.35
C VAL A 197 10.22 -0.23 5.65
N ASN A 198 9.00 0.25 5.84
CA ASN A 198 8.64 1.01 7.03
C ASN A 198 8.51 0.13 8.29
N MET A 199 8.05 -1.11 8.14
CA MET A 199 7.98 -2.12 9.20
C MET A 199 9.40 -2.42 9.73
N ALA A 200 10.40 -2.57 8.85
CA ALA A 200 11.79 -2.74 9.27
C ALA A 200 12.30 -1.58 10.14
N ARG A 201 11.94 -0.34 9.79
CA ARG A 201 12.27 0.86 10.61
C ARG A 201 11.61 0.81 11.98
N TRP A 202 10.32 0.48 12.03
CA TRP A 202 9.59 0.36 13.28
C TRP A 202 10.11 -0.77 14.17
N GLY A 203 10.41 -1.94 13.60
CA GLY A 203 11.00 -3.08 14.30
C GLY A 203 12.34 -2.74 14.94
N LEU A 204 13.18 -1.96 14.25
CA LEU A 204 14.42 -1.44 14.81
C LEU A 204 14.15 -0.46 15.97
N GLN A 205 13.20 0.46 15.78
CA GLN A 205 12.88 1.49 16.78
C GLN A 205 12.37 0.90 18.09
N VAL A 206 11.57 -0.16 18.04
CA VAL A 206 11.05 -0.87 19.23
C VAL A 206 11.94 -2.02 19.69
N ARG A 207 13.12 -2.20 19.06
CA ARG A 207 14.14 -3.21 19.40
C ARG A 207 13.69 -4.67 19.22
N TYR A 208 12.76 -4.94 18.31
CA TYR A 208 12.45 -6.31 17.89
C TYR A 208 13.53 -6.91 16.98
N ILE A 209 14.23 -6.06 16.24
CA ILE A 209 15.36 -6.43 15.39
C ILE A 209 16.53 -5.46 15.57
N LYS A 210 17.72 -5.88 15.13
CA LYS A 210 18.93 -5.03 15.09
C LYS A 210 19.10 -4.40 13.71
N GLU A 211 19.94 -3.36 13.61
CA GLU A 211 20.15 -2.63 12.36
C GLU A 211 20.57 -3.53 11.16
N PRO A 212 21.45 -4.54 11.32
CA PRO A 212 21.78 -5.43 10.21
C PRO A 212 20.57 -6.17 9.64
N GLN A 213 19.65 -6.61 10.49
CA GLN A 213 18.41 -7.29 10.07
C GLN A 213 17.44 -6.31 9.41
N ALA A 214 17.34 -5.08 9.93
CA ALA A 214 16.52 -4.04 9.31
C ALA A 214 17.01 -3.70 7.89
N ARG A 215 18.34 -3.61 7.71
CA ARG A 215 18.97 -3.44 6.39
C ARG A 215 18.63 -4.59 5.44
N GLU A 216 18.72 -5.82 5.91
CA GLU A 216 18.39 -7.02 5.12
C GLU A 216 16.94 -6.99 4.63
N TYR A 217 15.98 -6.70 5.51
CA TYR A 217 14.57 -6.59 5.13
C TYR A 217 14.30 -5.48 4.12
N VAL A 218 14.91 -4.30 4.31
CA VAL A 218 14.80 -3.20 3.35
C VAL A 218 15.37 -3.60 1.99
N LEU A 219 16.55 -4.23 1.96
CA LEU A 219 17.16 -4.70 0.71
C LEU A 219 16.33 -5.78 0.01
N ARG A 220 15.68 -6.68 0.75
CA ARG A 220 14.73 -7.66 0.20
C ARG A 220 13.54 -6.98 -0.48
N ALA A 221 12.89 -6.03 0.20
CA ALA A 221 11.80 -5.25 -0.38
C ALA A 221 12.24 -4.50 -1.66
N GLY A 222 13.44 -3.89 -1.62
CA GLY A 222 14.05 -3.26 -2.79
C GLY A 222 14.24 -4.24 -3.95
N LYS A 223 14.86 -5.39 -3.70
CA LYS A 223 15.08 -6.44 -4.71
C LYS A 223 13.78 -6.90 -5.37
N GLN A 224 12.72 -7.12 -4.58
CA GLN A 224 11.41 -7.50 -5.10
C GLN A 224 10.81 -6.39 -5.97
N ALA A 225 10.83 -5.14 -5.49
CA ALA A 225 10.36 -3.97 -6.22
C ALA A 225 11.05 -3.82 -7.58
N PHE A 226 12.38 -3.90 -7.63
CA PHE A 226 13.15 -3.73 -8.87
C PHE A 226 13.01 -4.91 -9.83
N GLY A 227 12.69 -6.10 -9.32
CA GLY A 227 12.40 -7.27 -10.15
C GLY A 227 11.00 -7.24 -10.77
N HIS A 228 10.05 -6.56 -10.14
CA HIS A 228 8.63 -6.61 -10.53
C HIS A 228 8.14 -5.39 -11.30
N TYR A 229 8.63 -4.19 -10.97
CA TYR A 229 8.23 -2.93 -11.61
C TYR A 229 9.27 -2.46 -12.63
N ASP A 230 8.88 -1.55 -13.52
CA ASP A 230 9.74 -1.03 -14.60
C ASP A 230 10.35 0.35 -14.32
N SER A 231 9.77 1.11 -13.39
CA SER A 231 10.21 2.48 -13.09
C SER A 231 9.64 2.98 -11.74
N TRP A 232 10.13 4.13 -11.27
CA TRP A 232 9.54 4.81 -10.11
C TRP A 232 8.07 5.19 -10.34
N ALA A 233 7.69 5.53 -11.58
CA ALA A 233 6.32 5.91 -11.91
C ALA A 233 5.39 4.69 -11.83
N ASP A 234 5.83 3.56 -12.38
CA ASP A 234 5.13 2.27 -12.32
C ASP A 234 4.98 1.77 -10.87
N LEU A 235 6.06 1.80 -10.09
CA LEU A 235 6.04 1.49 -8.65
C LEU A 235 5.09 2.42 -7.88
N SER A 236 5.10 3.72 -8.19
CA SER A 236 4.20 4.68 -7.55
C SER A 236 2.74 4.39 -7.86
N ALA A 237 2.43 3.99 -9.09
CA ALA A 237 1.06 3.66 -9.50
C ALA A 237 0.57 2.38 -8.81
N GLY A 238 1.42 1.36 -8.70
CA GLY A 238 1.12 0.16 -7.92
C GLY A 238 0.91 0.43 -6.43
N TYR A 239 1.77 1.27 -5.82
CA TYR A 239 1.60 1.72 -4.43
C TYR A 239 0.27 2.45 -4.23
N ALA A 240 -0.04 3.39 -5.13
CA ALA A 240 -1.23 4.22 -5.03
C ALA A 240 -2.50 3.37 -5.13
N LEU A 241 -2.59 2.51 -6.15
CA LEU A 241 -3.74 1.63 -6.36
C LEU A 241 -3.95 0.66 -5.17
N GLY A 242 -2.86 0.05 -4.68
CA GLY A 242 -2.93 -0.90 -3.56
C GLY A 242 -3.44 -0.26 -2.27
N ARG A 243 -3.14 1.02 -2.06
CA ARG A 243 -3.64 1.78 -0.91
C ARG A 243 -5.11 2.18 -1.08
N VAL A 244 -5.50 2.75 -2.23
CA VAL A 244 -6.85 3.29 -2.41
C VAL A 244 -7.91 2.20 -2.51
N LEU A 245 -7.61 1.07 -3.18
CA LEU A 245 -8.53 -0.07 -3.24
C LEU A 245 -8.91 -0.60 -1.85
N ARG A 246 -7.97 -0.52 -0.91
CA ARG A 246 -8.13 -1.01 0.47
C ARG A 246 -8.86 -0.04 1.41
N PHE A 247 -8.75 1.27 1.20
CA PHE A 247 -9.19 2.25 2.21
C PHE A 247 -10.09 3.38 1.72
N ASP A 248 -9.99 3.78 0.45
CA ASP A 248 -10.66 4.98 -0.06
C ASP A 248 -12.16 4.76 -0.27
N ASN A 249 -12.60 3.51 -0.54
CA ASN A 249 -13.99 3.17 -0.88
C ASN A 249 -14.55 3.98 -2.06
N ASP A 250 -13.69 4.44 -2.96
CA ASP A 250 -14.03 5.14 -4.20
C ASP A 250 -14.63 6.53 -3.95
N GLU A 251 -14.27 7.13 -2.80
CA GLU A 251 -14.70 8.47 -2.38
C GLU A 251 -13.76 9.57 -2.92
N PHE A 252 -12.54 9.22 -3.36
CA PHE A 252 -11.50 10.13 -3.86
C PHE A 252 -11.17 11.25 -2.87
N ASP A 253 -11.06 10.89 -1.60
CA ASP A 253 -11.07 11.83 -0.49
C ASP A 253 -9.66 11.96 0.15
N VAL A 254 -9.62 11.98 1.47
CA VAL A 254 -8.40 11.96 2.26
C VAL A 254 -7.49 10.78 1.91
N TRP A 255 -8.03 9.58 1.65
CA TRP A 255 -7.16 8.44 1.34
C TRP A 255 -6.47 8.61 0.00
N TYR A 256 -7.20 9.09 -1.00
CA TYR A 256 -6.64 9.47 -2.29
C TYR A 256 -5.57 10.56 -2.18
N SER A 257 -5.76 11.60 -1.36
CA SER A 257 -4.72 12.63 -1.18
C SER A 257 -3.43 12.06 -0.59
N THR A 258 -3.51 11.04 0.26
CA THR A 258 -2.33 10.37 0.85
C THR A 258 -1.50 9.56 -0.14
N VAL A 259 -1.97 9.38 -1.38
CA VAL A 259 -1.19 8.79 -2.50
C VAL A 259 -0.83 9.83 -3.55
N LEU A 260 -1.72 10.78 -3.85
CA LEU A 260 -1.48 11.78 -4.87
C LEU A 260 -0.42 12.80 -4.45
N GLU A 261 -0.53 13.37 -3.25
CA GLU A 261 0.39 14.42 -2.80
C GLU A 261 1.84 13.90 -2.69
N PRO A 262 2.10 12.71 -2.08
CA PRO A 262 3.46 12.19 -2.05
C PRO A 262 3.97 11.80 -3.44
N HIS A 263 3.11 11.30 -4.34
CA HIS A 263 3.50 11.05 -5.74
C HIS A 263 4.02 12.34 -6.40
N GLN A 264 3.20 13.40 -6.40
CA GLN A 264 3.55 14.68 -7.00
C GLN A 264 4.82 15.27 -6.38
N THR A 265 4.94 15.20 -5.05
CA THR A 265 6.13 15.69 -4.33
C THR A 265 7.38 14.90 -4.71
N LEU A 266 7.29 13.57 -4.79
CA LEU A 266 8.43 12.73 -5.17
C LEU A 266 8.86 12.91 -6.63
N PHE A 267 8.00 13.39 -7.52
CA PHE A 267 8.35 13.71 -8.91
C PHE A 267 8.68 15.18 -9.16
N SER A 268 8.65 16.05 -8.14
CA SER A 268 8.93 17.49 -8.31
C SER A 268 9.97 18.06 -7.34
N ASP A 269 10.07 17.51 -6.12
CA ASP A 269 11.02 17.99 -5.11
C ASP A 269 12.47 17.62 -5.50
N PRO A 270 13.40 18.60 -5.65
CA PRO A 270 14.79 18.33 -5.97
C PRO A 270 15.53 17.43 -4.97
N ALA A 271 15.04 17.25 -3.75
CA ALA A 271 15.59 16.35 -2.73
C ALA A 271 15.04 14.92 -2.82
N SER A 272 14.08 14.68 -3.73
CA SER A 272 13.46 13.38 -3.96
C SER A 272 14.48 12.29 -4.35
N PRO A 273 14.39 11.09 -3.75
CA PRO A 273 15.17 9.96 -4.23
C PRO A 273 14.81 9.58 -5.67
N TRP A 274 13.56 9.77 -6.11
CA TRP A 274 13.10 9.34 -7.43
C TRP A 274 13.61 10.24 -8.58
N LEU A 275 14.06 11.45 -8.27
CA LEU A 275 14.76 12.32 -9.23
C LEU A 275 16.28 12.14 -9.20
N ARG A 276 16.84 11.64 -8.09
CA ARG A 276 18.29 11.54 -7.87
C ARG A 276 18.85 10.14 -8.13
N LEU A 277 18.04 9.11 -7.94
CA LEU A 277 18.43 7.71 -8.13
C LEU A 277 17.82 7.22 -9.44
N PRO A 278 18.64 6.69 -10.37
CA PRO A 278 18.09 5.97 -11.51
C PRO A 278 17.32 4.74 -11.00
N TRP A 279 16.31 4.31 -11.76
CA TRP A 279 15.72 3.00 -11.54
C TRP A 279 16.82 1.94 -11.65
N PRO A 280 17.01 1.06 -10.65
CA PRO A 280 18.03 0.03 -10.73
C PRO A 280 17.82 -0.88 -11.93
N ALA A 281 18.91 -1.20 -12.64
CA ALA A 281 18.84 -2.18 -13.72
C ALA A 281 18.35 -3.53 -13.15
N ARG A 282 17.50 -4.23 -13.89
CA ARG A 282 17.13 -5.60 -13.54
C ARG A 282 18.40 -6.46 -13.51
N PRO A 283 18.61 -7.26 -12.45
CA PRO A 283 19.72 -8.21 -12.41
C PRO A 283 19.63 -9.27 -13.51
#